data_AF-A0A3S4U6L3-F1
#
_entry.id   AF-A0A3S4U6L3-F1
#
_cell.length_a   1.000
_cell.length_b   1.000
_cell.length_c   1.000
_cell.angle_alpha   90.00
_cell.angle_beta   90.00
_cell.angle_gamma   90.00
#
_symmetry.space_group_name_H-M   'P 1'
#
loop_
_entity.id
_entity.type
_entity.pdbx_description
1 polymer ?
#
loop_
_entity_poly.entity_id
_entity_poly.type
_entity_poly.pdbx_seq_one_letter_code
_entity_poly.pdbx_strand_id
1 'polypeptide(L)' 'MNIQSILSDKIKQAMMAAGADESCDALVRQSGKPQFGDYQANGIMAAAKN' A
#
# COMPACT_ATOMS: atom_id res chain seq x y z
N MET A 1 -1.52 16.71 -4.43
CA MET A 1 -0.70 15.54 -4.05
C MET A 1 -0.42 15.62 -2.55
N ASN A 2 -0.78 14.60 -1.78
CA ASN A 2 -0.56 14.56 -0.33
C ASN A 2 0.33 13.36 0.03
N ILE A 3 0.78 13.24 1.28
CA ILE A 3 1.69 12.16 1.70
C ILE A 3 1.07 10.79 1.42
N GLN A 4 -0.21 10.62 1.74
CA GLN A 4 -0.92 9.36 1.50
C GLN A 4 -0.94 8.99 0.02
N SER A 5 -1.19 9.93 -0.89
CA SER A 5 -1.19 9.65 -2.34
C SER A 5 0.20 9.26 -2.84
N ILE A 6 1.25 9.95 -2.37
CA ILE A 6 2.64 9.62 -2.71
C ILE A 6 2.99 8.19 -2.25
N LEU A 7 2.62 7.83 -1.02
CA LEU A 7 2.83 6.49 -0.50
C LEU A 7 2.05 5.44 -1.28
N SER A 8 0.78 5.69 -1.61
CA SER A 8 -0.03 4.78 -2.43
C SER A 8 0.61 4.51 -3.79
N ASP A 9 1.07 5.55 -4.49
CA ASP A 9 1.66 5.40 -5.82
C ASP A 9 2.96 4.59 -5.77
N LYS A 10 3.84 4.91 -4.81
CA LYS A 10 5.14 4.22 -4.65
C LYS A 10 4.96 2.76 -4.26
N ILE A 11 4.04 2.47 -3.34
CA ILE A 11 3.81 1.11 -2.88
C ILE A 11 3.11 0.29 -3.97
N LYS A 12 2.15 0.86 -4.70
CA LYS A 12 1.54 0.18 -5.85
C LYS A 12 2.57 -0.20 -6.92
N GLN A 13 3.49 0.73 -7.25
CA GLN A 13 4.59 0.42 -8.18
C GLN A 13 5.47 -0.73 -7.68
N ALA A 14 5.80 -0.74 -6.38
CA ALA A 14 6.58 -1.83 -5.79
C ALA A 14 5.82 -3.17 -5.79
N MET A 15 4.52 -3.16 -5.52
CA MET A 15 3.67 -4.36 -5.56
C MET A 15 3.64 -4.97 -6.97
N MET A 16 3.44 -4.15 -8.01
CA MET A 16 3.46 -4.63 -9.41
C MET A 16 4.84 -5.18 -9.78
N ALA A 17 5.93 -4.51 -9.37
CA ALA A 17 7.29 -5.00 -9.57
C ALA A 17 7.57 -6.33 -8.86
N ALA A 18 6.85 -6.62 -7.76
CA ALA A 18 6.90 -7.88 -7.04
C ALA A 18 5.98 -8.97 -7.64
N GLY A 19 5.27 -8.68 -8.74
CA GLY A 19 4.42 -9.63 -9.44
C GLY A 19 2.92 -9.54 -9.12
N ALA A 20 2.47 -8.54 -8.36
CA ALA A 20 1.04 -8.28 -8.19
C ALA A 20 0.42 -7.74 -9.49
N ASP A 21 -0.86 -8.03 -9.70
CA ASP A 21 -1.62 -7.55 -10.86
C ASP A 21 -1.72 -6.01 -10.91
N GLU A 22 -1.90 -5.43 -12.09
CA GLU A 22 -2.03 -3.97 -12.27
C GLU A 22 -3.25 -3.36 -11.56
N SER A 23 -4.29 -4.18 -11.34
CA SER A 23 -5.47 -3.83 -10.54
C SER A 23 -5.21 -3.81 -9.04
N CYS A 24 -4.01 -4.17 -8.58
CA CYS A 24 -3.68 -4.12 -7.16
C CYS A 24 -3.82 -2.71 -6.57
N ASP A 25 -4.18 -2.67 -5.30
CA ASP A 25 -4.29 -1.45 -4.50
C ASP A 25 -3.45 -1.61 -3.23
N ALA A 26 -2.62 -0.62 -2.93
CA ALA A 26 -1.80 -0.60 -1.72
C ALA A 26 -2.62 -0.42 -0.44
N LEU A 27 -3.84 0.13 -0.54
CA LEU A 27 -4.74 0.44 0.58
C LEU A 27 -4.04 1.20 1.71
N VAL A 28 -3.32 2.29 1.35
CA VAL A 28 -2.61 3.11 2.33
C VAL A 28 -3.60 3.89 3.20
N ARG A 29 -3.40 3.81 4.52
CA ARG A 29 -4.18 4.50 5.57
C ARG A 29 -3.25 5.01 6.67
N GLN A 30 -3.66 6.07 7.36
CA GLN A 30 -2.98 6.47 8.60
C GLN A 30 -3.07 5.34 9.64
N SER A 31 -2.00 5.16 10.39
CA SER A 31 -1.96 4.16 11.46
C SER A 31 -2.87 4.55 12.62
N GLY A 32 -3.55 3.56 13.20
CA GLY A 32 -4.35 3.77 14.41
C GLY A 32 -3.54 3.93 15.70
N LYS A 33 -2.24 3.61 15.68
CA LYS A 33 -1.33 3.74 16.84
C LYS A 33 0.08 4.13 16.40
N PRO A 34 0.83 4.93 17.20
CA PRO A 34 2.20 5.34 16.85
C PRO A 34 3.20 4.19 16.68
N GLN A 35 3.01 3.06 17.37
CA GLN A 35 3.91 1.90 17.26
C GLN A 35 3.90 1.26 15.86
N PHE A 36 2.91 1.59 15.03
CA PHE A 36 2.81 1.11 13.65
C PHE A 36 3.33 2.12 12.61
N GLY A 37 4.02 3.19 13.05
CA GLY A 37 4.44 4.30 12.18
C GLY A 37 3.28 5.19 11.75
N ASP A 38 3.52 6.14 10.84
CA ASP A 38 2.50 7.12 10.42
C ASP A 38 1.41 6.54 9.49
N TYR A 39 1.80 5.61 8.61
CA TYR A 39 0.93 5.00 7.62
C TYR A 39 1.18 3.49 7.49
N GLN A 40 0.14 2.76 7.11
CA GLN A 40 0.18 1.33 6.79
C GLN A 40 -0.38 1.07 5.39
N ALA A 41 0.22 0.12 4.68
CA ALA A 41 -0.29 -0.40 3.41
C ALA A 41 -0.95 -1.76 3.63
N ASN A 42 -2.28 -1.78 3.64
CA ASN A 42 -3.06 -2.96 4.02
C ASN A 42 -3.46 -3.85 2.82
N GLY A 43 -3.07 -3.46 1.61
CA GLY A 43 -3.46 -4.12 0.36
C GLY A 43 -2.75 -5.44 0.05
N ILE A 44 -1.63 -5.71 0.71
CA ILE A 44 -0.77 -6.87 0.43
C ILE A 44 -1.51 -8.21 0.57
N MET A 45 -2.36 -8.35 1.58
CA MET A 45 -3.11 -9.60 1.79
C MET A 45 -4.09 -9.90 0.64
N ALA A 46 -4.71 -8.86 0.05
CA ALA A 46 -5.60 -9.05 -1.08
C ALA A 46 -4.81 -9.38 -2.35
N ALA A 47 -3.70 -8.68 -2.58
CA ALA A 47 -2.83 -8.92 -3.72
C ALA A 47 -2.23 -10.33 -3.73
N ALA A 48 -1.90 -10.89 -2.57
CA ALA A 48 -1.27 -12.21 -2.44
C ALA A 48 -2.25 -13.40 -2.50
N LYS A 49 -3.56 -13.16 -2.43
CA LYS A 49 -4.57 -14.23 -2.45
C LYS A 49 -4.88 -14.75 -3.86
N ASN A 50 -4.52 -13.99 -4.89
CA ASN A 50 -4.81 -14.30 -6.29
C ASN A 50 -3.63 -15.03 -6.94
#